data_AF-A0A1Q2C4D7-F1
#
_entry.id   AF-A0A1Q2C4D7-F1
#
_cell.length_a   1.000
_cell.length_b   1.000
_cell.length_c   1.000
_cell.angle_alpha   90.00
_cell.angle_beta   90.00
_cell.angle_gamma   90.00
#
_symmetry.space_group_name_H-M   'P 1'
#
loop_
_entity.id
_entity.type
_entity.pdbx_description
1 polymer ?
#
loop_
_entity_poly.entity_id
_entity_poly.type
_entity_poly.pdbx_seq_one_letter_code
_entity_poly.pdbx_strand_id
1 'polypeptide(L)'
;MIPIKELKASYIKVLREAVPGMRIYSNEVEEGYETPSLFVQMIPLIFKQRETASITRSSYMFETTFLQYKKNDAEQLEIMEKIRDKLGDHLEVEDRKIFVEEPEIQYTGQAHNIIQFVFKVEFLEDCRQAAIEQMMQEVNMKEMITKGNMQH
;
A
#
# COMPACT_ATOMS: atom_id res chain seq x y z
N MET A 1 -0.68 -14.77 1.30
CA MET A 1 -0.54 -13.72 0.29
C MET A 1 -0.92 -12.42 0.97
N ILE A 2 -0.10 -11.38 0.90
CA ILE A 2 -0.40 -10.07 1.47
C ILE A 2 -1.52 -9.43 0.64
N PRO A 3 -2.71 -9.19 1.23
CA PRO A 3 -3.75 -8.49 0.51
C PRO A 3 -3.34 -7.03 0.31
N ILE A 4 -3.45 -6.53 -0.93
CA ILE A 4 -3.05 -5.16 -1.29
C ILE A 4 -3.81 -4.10 -0.45
N LYS A 5 -5.06 -4.40 -0.08
CA LYS A 5 -5.84 -3.56 0.83
C LYS A 5 -5.22 -3.44 2.22
N GLU A 6 -4.67 -4.53 2.75
CA GLU A 6 -4.04 -4.56 4.08
C GLU A 6 -2.70 -3.85 4.06
N LEU A 7 -1.95 -3.95 2.95
CA LEU A 7 -0.72 -3.19 2.74
C LEU A 7 -0.99 -1.68 2.85
N LYS A 8 -1.99 -1.18 2.12
CA LYS A 8 -2.41 0.24 2.19
C LYS A 8 -2.95 0.61 3.58
N ALA A 9 -3.82 -0.22 4.16
CA ALA A 9 -4.42 0.03 5.46
C ALA A 9 -3.38 0.13 6.58
N SER A 10 -2.34 -0.71 6.52
CA SER A 10 -1.23 -0.71 7.47
C SER A 10 -0.47 0.62 7.44
N TYR A 11 -0.20 1.16 6.24
CA TYR A 11 0.44 2.46 6.13
C TYR A 11 -0.49 3.61 6.57
N ILE A 12 -1.78 3.56 6.26
CA ILE A 12 -2.76 4.53 6.78
C ILE A 12 -2.79 4.53 8.32
N LYS A 13 -2.64 3.36 8.96
CA LYS A 13 -2.52 3.25 10.42
C LYS A 13 -1.28 3.96 10.95
N VAL A 14 -0.11 3.76 10.31
CA VAL A 14 1.12 4.49 10.62
C VAL A 14 0.90 6.00 10.60
N LEU A 15 0.26 6.51 9.54
CA LEU A 15 -0.02 7.94 9.40
C LEU A 15 -0.96 8.48 10.49
N ARG A 16 -2.02 7.74 10.84
CA ARG A 16 -2.95 8.13 11.91
C ARG A 16 -2.28 8.20 13.27
N GLU A 17 -1.29 7.34 13.51
CA GLU A 17 -0.53 7.32 14.75
C GLU A 17 0.56 8.42 14.76
N ALA A 18 1.16 8.73 13.60
CA ALA A 18 2.16 9.78 13.46
C ALA A 18 1.58 11.19 13.61
N VAL A 19 0.40 11.42 13.01
CA VAL A 19 -0.30 12.72 13.03
C VAL A 19 -1.78 12.56 13.40
N PRO A 20 -2.09 12.31 14.69
CA PRO A 20 -3.46 12.10 15.14
C PRO A 20 -4.38 13.27 14.80
N GLY A 21 -5.57 12.97 14.28
CA GLY A 21 -6.60 13.96 13.93
C GLY A 21 -6.40 14.65 12.57
N MET A 22 -5.28 14.44 11.88
CA MET A 22 -5.07 14.91 10.51
C MET A 22 -5.99 14.15 9.55
N ARG A 23 -6.64 14.86 8.62
CA ARG A 23 -7.42 14.22 7.56
C ARG A 23 -6.48 13.53 6.58
N ILE A 24 -6.83 12.31 6.19
CA ILE A 24 -6.07 11.51 5.24
C ILE A 24 -7.00 11.14 4.09
N TYR A 25 -6.60 11.54 2.89
CA TYR A 25 -7.32 11.24 1.66
C TYR A 25 -6.52 10.30 0.76
N SER A 26 -7.21 9.72 -0.23
CA SER A 26 -6.62 8.91 -1.29
C SER A 26 -7.42 9.11 -2.58
N ASN A 27 -7.10 8.34 -3.63
CA ASN A 27 -7.65 8.44 -5.00
C ASN A 27 -9.18 8.37 -5.12
N GLU A 28 -9.90 8.16 -4.02
CA GLU A 28 -11.37 8.08 -3.94
C GLU A 28 -12.03 9.45 -3.84
N VAL A 29 -11.26 10.53 -3.60
CA VAL A 29 -11.77 11.90 -3.54
C VAL A 29 -11.39 12.65 -4.82
N GLU A 30 -12.39 13.04 -5.61
CA GLU A 30 -12.14 13.77 -6.87
C GLU A 30 -11.91 15.28 -6.63
N GLU A 31 -12.63 15.90 -5.70
CA GLU A 31 -12.49 17.32 -5.33
C GLU A 31 -12.86 17.57 -3.85
N GLY A 32 -12.47 18.73 -3.29
CA GLY A 32 -12.93 19.18 -1.97
C GLY A 32 -12.06 18.84 -0.77
N TYR A 33 -10.75 18.61 -0.97
CA TYR A 33 -9.82 18.39 0.13
C TYR A 33 -9.78 19.56 1.10
N GLU A 34 -10.16 19.30 2.36
CA GLU A 34 -9.95 20.27 3.44
C GLU A 34 -8.49 20.24 3.91
N THR A 35 -7.87 21.42 4.01
CA THR A 35 -6.50 21.58 4.51
C THR A 35 -6.50 22.05 5.98
N PRO A 36 -5.48 21.69 6.79
CA PRO A 36 -4.37 20.79 6.46
C PRO A 36 -4.80 19.32 6.34
N SER A 37 -4.16 18.58 5.43
CA SER A 37 -4.44 17.15 5.23
C SER A 37 -3.27 16.41 4.59
N LEU A 38 -3.24 15.10 4.75
CA LEU A 38 -2.40 14.20 3.96
C LEU A 38 -3.17 13.64 2.77
N PHE A 39 -2.51 13.55 1.63
CA PHE A 39 -2.98 12.76 0.49
C PHE A 39 -2.03 11.59 0.27
N VAL A 40 -2.56 10.38 0.23
CA VAL A 40 -1.78 9.14 0.17
C VAL A 40 -2.11 8.37 -1.10
N GLN A 41 -1.07 8.10 -1.88
CA GLN A 41 -1.14 7.27 -3.07
C GLN A 41 -0.25 6.03 -2.90
N MET A 42 -0.75 4.89 -3.36
CA MET A 42 0.01 3.64 -3.45
C MET A 42 0.08 3.24 -4.92
N ILE A 43 1.27 3.20 -5.47
CA ILE A 43 1.54 3.00 -6.89
C ILE A 43 2.18 1.61 -7.06
N PRO A 44 1.57 0.69 -7.83
CA PRO A 44 2.22 -0.58 -8.13
C PRO A 44 3.41 -0.34 -9.08
N LEU A 45 4.63 -0.69 -8.64
CA LEU A 45 5.81 -0.73 -9.50
C LEU A 45 5.92 -2.09 -10.19
N ILE A 46 5.69 -3.14 -9.42
CA ILE A 46 5.57 -4.53 -9.89
C ILE A 46 4.32 -5.11 -9.25
N PHE A 47 3.23 -5.22 -10.00
CA PHE A 47 1.98 -5.76 -9.46
C PHE A 47 2.14 -7.22 -9.05
N LYS A 48 2.66 -8.04 -9.96
CA LYS A 48 2.99 -9.45 -9.73
C LYS A 48 3.92 -9.96 -10.83
N GLN A 49 5.14 -10.33 -10.48
CA GLN A 49 6.09 -10.96 -11.39
C GLN A 49 6.45 -12.36 -10.89
N ARG A 50 6.50 -13.33 -11.81
CA ARG A 50 6.93 -14.68 -11.46
C ARG A 50 8.46 -14.75 -11.48
N GLU A 51 9.05 -15.07 -10.33
CA GLU A 51 10.51 -15.25 -10.18
C GLU A 51 10.90 -16.71 -10.32
N THR A 52 10.10 -17.62 -9.75
CA THR A 52 10.26 -19.07 -9.91
C THR A 52 8.90 -19.73 -10.10
N ALA A 53 8.85 -21.06 -10.24
CA ALA A 53 7.58 -21.78 -10.35
C ALA A 53 6.62 -21.54 -9.15
N SER A 54 7.17 -21.23 -7.97
CA SER A 54 6.43 -21.06 -6.72
C SER A 54 6.56 -19.67 -6.10
N ILE A 55 7.42 -18.79 -6.60
CA ILE A 55 7.68 -17.48 -6.00
C ILE A 55 7.23 -16.37 -6.94
N THR A 56 6.47 -15.42 -6.39
CA THR A 56 6.15 -14.17 -7.05
C THR A 56 6.68 -12.97 -6.29
N ARG A 57 7.10 -11.95 -7.03
CA ARG A 57 7.55 -10.66 -6.52
C ARG A 57 6.48 -9.60 -6.74
N SER A 58 6.30 -8.74 -5.75
CA SER A 58 5.49 -7.53 -5.86
C SER A 58 6.24 -6.35 -5.23
N SER A 59 6.11 -5.19 -5.84
CA SER A 59 6.74 -3.94 -5.40
C SER A 59 5.76 -2.79 -5.53
N TYR A 60 5.66 -1.98 -4.48
CA TYR A 60 4.77 -0.83 -4.39
C TYR A 60 5.53 0.38 -3.87
N MET A 61 5.21 1.55 -4.42
CA MET A 61 5.69 2.84 -3.94
C MET A 61 4.55 3.56 -3.22
N PHE A 62 4.83 4.14 -2.07
CA PHE A 62 3.93 5.01 -1.35
C PHE A 62 4.38 6.44 -1.51
N GLU A 63 3.43 7.32 -1.81
CA GLU A 63 3.64 8.77 -1.83
C GLU A 63 2.65 9.41 -0.85
N THR A 64 3.16 10.22 0.07
CA THR A 64 2.36 10.97 1.05
C THR A 64 2.62 12.45 0.90
N THR A 65 1.65 13.15 0.34
CA THR A 65 1.69 14.59 0.11
C THR A 65 1.06 15.34 1.27
N PHE A 66 1.74 16.34 1.82
CA PHE A 66 1.15 17.21 2.83
C PHE A 66 0.59 18.47 2.17
N LEU A 67 -0.72 18.66 2.28
CA LEU A 67 -1.45 19.79 1.73
C LEU A 67 -1.75 20.79 2.86
N GLN A 68 -1.17 21.97 2.80
CA GLN A 68 -1.37 23.06 3.76
C GLN A 68 -2.19 24.20 3.18
N TYR A 69 -2.95 24.88 4.04
CA TYR A 69 -3.60 26.14 3.69
C TYR A 69 -2.58 27.28 3.55
N LYS A 70 -1.68 27.41 4.53
CA LYS A 70 -0.60 28.40 4.55
C LYS A 70 0.73 27.66 4.64
N LYS A 71 1.67 28.01 3.76
CA LYS A 71 3.00 27.38 3.73
C LYS A 71 3.77 27.67 5.02
N ASN A 72 4.29 26.60 5.62
CA ASN A 72 5.16 26.65 6.79
C ASN A 72 6.14 25.48 6.70
N ASP A 73 7.36 25.77 6.26
CA ASP A 73 8.40 24.76 6.00
C ASP A 73 8.81 23.99 7.27
N ALA A 74 8.81 24.65 8.44
CA ALA A 74 9.14 23.99 9.70
C ALA A 74 8.09 22.94 10.08
N GLU A 75 6.81 23.27 9.92
CA GLU A 75 5.69 22.33 10.16
C GLU A 75 5.72 21.17 9.15
N GLN A 76 6.06 21.44 7.89
CA GLN A 76 6.22 20.42 6.86
C GLN A 76 7.26 19.38 7.26
N LEU A 77 8.45 19.84 7.64
CA LEU A 77 9.54 18.97 8.05
C LEU A 77 9.18 18.19 9.32
N GLU A 78 8.58 18.85 10.33
CA GLU A 78 8.14 18.19 11.56
C GLU A 78 7.14 17.06 11.29
N ILE A 79 6.20 17.25 10.36
CA ILE A 79 5.24 16.21 9.97
C ILE A 79 5.95 15.05 9.25
N MET A 80 6.91 15.34 8.36
CA MET A 80 7.66 14.28 7.68
C MET A 80 8.55 13.48 8.64
N GLU A 81 9.16 14.14 9.63
CA GLU A 81 9.91 13.46 10.69
C GLU A 81 9.01 12.54 11.52
N LYS A 82 7.83 13.02 11.94
CA LYS A 82 6.85 12.19 12.66
C LYS A 82 6.42 10.96 11.86
N ILE A 83 6.18 11.12 10.55
CA ILE A 83 5.80 10.00 9.67
C ILE A 83 6.95 9.01 9.55
N ARG A 84 8.16 9.49 9.25
CA ARG A 84 9.37 8.67 9.14
C ARG A 84 9.63 7.88 10.41
N ASP A 85 9.64 8.56 11.55
CA ASP A 85 9.96 7.94 12.85
C ASP A 85 8.89 6.92 13.26
N LYS A 86 7.63 7.16 12.88
CA LYS A 86 6.53 6.23 13.15
C LYS A 86 6.53 5.02 12.21
N LEU A 87 6.94 5.20 10.96
CA LEU A 87 7.08 4.12 9.99
C LEU A 87 8.26 3.21 10.34
N GLY A 88 9.41 3.80 10.69
CA GLY A 88 10.66 3.08 10.95
C GLY A 88 11.15 2.30 9.73
N ASP A 89 11.90 1.24 9.97
CA ASP A 89 12.53 0.43 8.90
C ASP A 89 11.59 -0.63 8.28
N HIS A 90 10.42 -0.86 8.90
CA HIS A 90 9.51 -1.92 8.49
C HIS A 90 8.05 -1.48 8.57
N LEU A 91 7.30 -1.77 7.51
CA LEU A 91 5.84 -1.72 7.54
C LEU A 91 5.29 -3.06 8.05
N GLU A 92 4.62 -3.03 9.19
CA GLU A 92 3.95 -4.21 9.76
C GLU A 92 2.60 -4.41 9.06
N VAL A 93 2.44 -5.54 8.36
CA VAL A 93 1.22 -5.93 7.66
C VAL A 93 0.80 -7.30 8.16
N GLU A 94 -0.31 -7.34 8.91
CA GLU A 94 -0.76 -8.52 9.65
C GLU A 94 0.37 -9.08 10.56
N ASP A 95 0.91 -10.25 10.26
CA ASP A 95 2.00 -10.91 10.98
C ASP A 95 3.38 -10.75 10.30
N ARG A 96 3.44 -10.00 9.19
CA ARG A 96 4.66 -9.82 8.38
C ARG A 96 5.27 -8.44 8.58
N LYS A 97 6.61 -8.40 8.55
CA LYS A 97 7.40 -7.16 8.49
C LYS A 97 7.95 -6.99 7.09
N ILE A 98 7.54 -5.93 6.41
CA ILE A 98 8.00 -5.62 5.05
C ILE A 98 9.01 -4.48 5.15
N PHE A 99 10.20 -4.67 4.58
CA PHE A 99 11.26 -3.67 4.65
C PHE A 99 10.86 -2.40 3.88
N VAL A 100 11.15 -1.25 4.49
CA VAL A 100 10.97 0.07 3.88
C VAL A 100 12.23 0.42 3.11
N GLU A 101 12.09 0.56 1.80
CA GLU A 101 13.19 0.87 0.90
C GLU A 101 13.16 2.33 0.47
N GLU A 102 14.35 2.94 0.45
CA GLU A 102 14.57 4.27 -0.13
C GLU A 102 13.61 5.36 0.40
N PRO A 103 13.43 5.53 1.73
CA PRO A 103 12.59 6.60 2.24
C PRO A 103 13.23 7.97 1.96
N GLU A 104 12.49 8.86 1.32
CA GLU A 104 12.98 10.17 0.93
C GLU A 104 11.91 11.26 1.01
N ILE A 105 12.37 12.51 1.16
CA ILE A 105 11.53 13.71 1.03
C ILE A 105 11.72 14.25 -0.38
N GLN A 106 10.61 14.40 -1.09
CA GLN A 106 10.54 15.00 -2.42
C GLN A 106 9.69 16.28 -2.38
N TYR A 107 9.77 17.06 -3.47
CA TYR A 107 8.92 18.23 -3.67
C TYR A 107 8.25 18.18 -5.04
N THR A 108 6.93 18.34 -5.05
CA THR A 108 6.07 18.28 -6.24
C THR A 108 5.32 19.58 -6.49
N GLY A 109 4.47 19.57 -7.50
CA GLY A 109 3.73 20.71 -8.02
C GLY A 109 4.56 21.56 -8.98
N GLN A 110 3.90 22.44 -9.73
CA GLN A 110 4.54 23.26 -10.77
C GLN A 110 5.71 24.10 -10.23
N ALA A 111 5.60 24.55 -8.98
CA ALA A 111 6.61 25.35 -8.31
C ALA A 111 7.55 24.53 -7.41
N HIS A 112 7.52 23.19 -7.47
CA HIS A 112 8.36 22.27 -6.68
C HIS A 112 8.40 22.63 -5.19
N ASN A 113 7.24 22.81 -4.59
CA ASN A 113 7.11 23.33 -3.23
C ASN A 113 5.97 22.71 -2.42
N ILE A 114 5.47 21.56 -2.88
CA ILE A 114 4.55 20.72 -2.11
C ILE A 114 5.37 19.53 -1.65
N ILE A 115 5.57 19.42 -0.33
CA ILE A 115 6.40 18.36 0.25
C ILE A 115 5.71 16.99 0.11
N GLN A 116 6.48 15.97 -0.20
CA GLN A 116 6.07 14.58 -0.25
C GLN A 116 7.06 13.70 0.53
N PHE A 117 6.54 12.71 1.23
CA PHE A 117 7.33 11.58 1.72
C PHE A 117 7.08 10.36 0.84
N VAL A 118 8.16 9.77 0.33
CA VAL A 118 8.12 8.67 -0.62
C VAL A 118 8.96 7.51 -0.09
N PHE A 119 8.45 6.29 -0.21
CA PHE A 119 9.22 5.07 0.05
C PHE A 119 8.68 3.90 -0.77
N LYS A 120 9.47 2.83 -0.87
CA LYS A 120 9.09 1.59 -1.54
C LYS A 120 8.98 0.45 -0.56
N VAL A 121 8.20 -0.55 -0.95
CA VAL A 121 8.17 -1.86 -0.31
C VAL A 121 8.22 -2.91 -1.39
N GLU A 122 9.12 -3.88 -1.23
CA GLU A 122 9.20 -5.06 -2.09
C GLU A 122 9.08 -6.32 -1.23
N PHE A 123 8.34 -7.31 -1.74
CA PHE A 123 8.20 -8.58 -1.05
C PHE A 123 8.02 -9.74 -2.01
N LEU A 124 8.46 -10.91 -1.55
CA LEU A 124 8.25 -12.20 -2.20
C LEU A 124 7.10 -12.95 -1.54
N GLU A 125 6.37 -13.69 -2.36
CA GLU A 125 5.25 -14.53 -1.95
C GLU A 125 5.38 -15.93 -2.50
N ASP A 126 5.15 -16.91 -1.64
CA ASP A 126 5.00 -18.30 -2.05
C ASP A 126 3.56 -18.55 -2.51
N CYS A 127 3.41 -18.92 -3.78
CA CYS A 127 2.11 -19.15 -4.39
C CYS A 127 1.71 -20.63 -4.45
N ARG A 128 2.47 -21.56 -3.84
CA ARG A 128 2.13 -23.00 -3.78
C ARG A 128 0.78 -23.24 -3.14
N GLN A 129 0.50 -22.58 -2.02
CA GLN A 129 -0.75 -22.75 -1.29
C GLN A 129 -1.96 -22.26 -2.09
N ALA A 130 -1.84 -21.09 -2.74
CA ALA A 130 -2.88 -20.55 -3.61
C ALA A 130 -3.13 -21.44 -4.85
N ALA A 131 -2.07 -22.04 -5.42
CA ALA A 131 -2.20 -22.97 -6.54
C ALA A 131 -2.95 -24.25 -6.14
N ILE A 132 -2.67 -24.79 -4.94
CA ILE A 132 -3.36 -25.96 -4.39
C ILE A 132 -4.85 -25.65 -4.16
N GLU A 133 -5.18 -24.48 -3.60
CA GLU A 133 -6.56 -24.05 -3.37
C GLU A 133 -7.34 -23.86 -4.67
N GLN A 134 -6.73 -23.26 -5.70
CA GLN A 134 -7.33 -23.14 -7.03
C GLN A 134 -7.58 -24.50 -7.68
N MET A 135 -6.61 -25.42 -7.61
CA MET A 135 -6.79 -26.78 -8.12
C MET A 135 -7.94 -27.51 -7.41
N MET A 136 -8.07 -27.39 -6.08
CA MET A 136 -9.19 -27.98 -5.34
C MET A 136 -10.54 -27.39 -5.75
N GLN A 137 -10.63 -26.08 -5.96
CA GLN A 137 -11.85 -25.43 -6.45
C GLN A 137 -12.24 -25.92 -7.85
N GLU A 138 -11.28 -26.07 -8.76
CA GLU A 138 -11.53 -26.60 -10.11
C GLU A 138 -12.02 -28.06 -10.09
N VAL A 139 -11.42 -28.91 -9.25
CA VAL A 139 -11.86 -30.30 -9.10
C VAL A 139 -13.30 -30.36 -8.56
N ASN A 140 -13.61 -29.58 -7.53
CA ASN A 140 -14.96 -29.51 -6.96
C ASN A 140 -16.00 -29.04 -7.99
N MET A 141 -15.67 -28.03 -8.82
CA MET A 141 -16.55 -27.57 -9.90
C MET A 141 -16.78 -28.67 -10.95
N LYS A 142 -15.74 -29.37 -11.37
CA LYS A 142 -15.86 -30.49 -12.32
C LYS A 142 -16.73 -31.61 -11.77
N GLU A 143 -16.59 -31.96 -10.50
CA GLU A 143 -17.44 -32.99 -9.86
C GLU A 143 -18.92 -32.58 -9.82
N MET A 144 -19.22 -31.31 -9.50
CA MET A 144 -20.59 -30.80 -9.48
C MET A 144 -21.25 -30.81 -10.86
N ILE A 145 -20.53 -30.39 -11.91
CA ILE A 145 -21.03 -30.45 -13.30
C ILE A 145 -21.30 -31.90 -13.72
N THR A 146 -20.39 -32.81 -13.37
CA THR A 146 -20.51 -34.24 -13.73
C THR A 146 -21.69 -34.90 -13.00
N LYS A 147 -21.94 -34.55 -11.73
CA LYS A 147 -23.09 -35.05 -10.95
C LYS A 147 -24.41 -34.42 -11.41
N GLY A 148 -24.43 -33.15 -11.81
CA GLY A 148 -25.61 -32.47 -12.36
C GLY A 148 -26.05 -33.01 -13.73
N ASN A 149 -25.10 -33.39 -14.59
CA ASN A 149 -25.38 -33.98 -15.91
C ASN A 149 -25.86 -35.44 -15.84
N MET A 150 -25.70 -36.13 -14.70
CA MET A 150 -26.22 -37.50 -14.50
C MET A 150 -27.66 -37.53 -13.94
N GLN A 151 -28.27 -36.37 -13.68
CA GLN A 151 -29.64 -36.27 -13.15
C GLN A 151 -30.68 -35.84 -14.21
N HIS A 152 -30.32 -35.81 -15.49
CA HIS A 152 -31.21 -35.51 -16.61
C HIS A 152 -31.36 -36.70 -17.57
#